data_AF-A0A842SK93-F1
#
_entry.id   AF-A0A842SK93-F1
#
_cell.length_a   1.000
_cell.length_b   1.000
_cell.length_c   1.000
_cell.angle_alpha   90.00
_cell.angle_beta   90.00
_cell.angle_gamma   90.00
#
_symmetry.space_group_name_H-M   'P 1'
#
loop_
_entity.id
_entity.type
_entity.pdbx_description
1 polymer ?
#
loop_
_entity_poly.entity_id
_entity_poly.type
_entity_poly.pdbx_seq_one_letter_code
_entity_poly.pdbx_strand_id
1 'polypeptide(L)'
;MKKQWRGCIRGDKMVMGLLAKLLMTKQLRFEKGQIELRDIHLTLVPSFFIGELTQYFLKENRLRQLYLISWLWGFRLVGQVVRDFNLNTPAKVYNWGMELAEAMGIGIYKTCDYEPGRYTHFIISLNPYTEYLKGLKTGMPVDHFIAGCMGGGGCHVHGQLCQNIELKCQTKGDAHCEFLTGTEDELKSRGLWDITQERYQLDEILPMQKRYYDAFFKNEDEGLTSKIIGEALKL
;
A
#
# COMPACT_ATOMS: atom_id res chain seq x y z
N MET A 1 12.58 13.42 22.65
CA MET A 1 12.17 14.69 22.00
C MET A 1 11.00 14.41 21.07
N LYS A 2 9.80 14.92 21.37
CA LYS A 2 8.63 14.80 20.46
C LYS A 2 8.82 15.78 19.30
N LYS A 3 9.22 15.29 18.11
CA LYS A 3 9.18 16.11 16.89
C LYS A 3 7.71 16.44 16.59
N GLN A 4 7.38 17.72 16.63
CA GLN A 4 6.08 18.23 16.24
C GLN A 4 5.94 18.09 14.72
N TRP A 5 5.01 17.25 14.27
CA TRP A 5 4.79 16.96 12.85
C TRP A 5 4.34 18.23 12.11
N ARG A 6 5.06 18.60 11.04
CA ARG A 6 4.69 19.74 10.19
C ARG A 6 3.42 19.39 9.42
N GLY A 7 2.50 20.34 9.29
CA GLY A 7 1.22 20.14 8.61
C GLY A 7 1.40 19.74 7.14
N CYS A 8 0.53 18.85 6.66
CA CYS A 8 0.65 18.28 5.32
C CYS A 8 0.37 19.31 4.22
N ILE A 9 1.02 19.17 3.06
CA ILE A 9 0.85 20.07 1.89
C ILE A 9 -0.31 19.56 1.03
N ARG A 10 -1.23 20.44 0.62
CA ARG A 10 -2.44 20.09 -0.15
C ARG A 10 -2.12 20.06 -1.65
N GLY A 11 -2.30 18.92 -2.30
CA GLY A 11 -2.12 18.73 -3.74
C GLY A 11 -3.46 18.66 -4.48
N ASP A 12 -4.30 19.71 -4.41
CA ASP A 12 -5.72 19.69 -4.84
C ASP A 12 -5.96 19.56 -6.38
N LYS A 13 -4.98 19.16 -7.22
CA LYS A 13 -5.13 19.22 -8.70
C LYS A 13 -4.67 18.01 -9.53
N MET A 14 -4.16 16.92 -8.94
CA MET A 14 -3.34 15.98 -9.75
C MET A 14 -4.08 14.80 -10.40
N VAL A 15 -5.10 14.21 -9.75
CA VAL A 15 -5.57 12.87 -10.16
C VAL A 15 -6.42 12.83 -11.41
N MET A 16 -7.32 13.79 -11.60
CA MET A 16 -8.07 13.92 -12.87
C MET A 16 -7.13 14.15 -14.06
N GLY A 17 -5.96 14.77 -13.82
CA GLY A 17 -4.93 14.97 -14.83
C GLY A 17 -4.29 13.66 -15.29
N LEU A 18 -3.93 12.76 -14.36
CA LEU A 18 -3.34 11.47 -14.71
C LEU A 18 -4.32 10.56 -15.45
N LEU A 19 -5.52 10.35 -14.90
CA LEU A 19 -6.52 9.48 -15.53
C LEU A 19 -6.91 9.94 -16.93
N ALA A 20 -7.20 11.25 -17.09
CA ALA A 20 -7.52 11.81 -18.40
C ALA A 20 -6.35 11.64 -19.38
N LYS A 21 -5.12 11.90 -18.94
CA LYS A 21 -3.92 11.70 -19.77
C LYS A 21 -3.77 10.25 -20.20
N LEU A 22 -3.95 9.28 -19.30
CA LEU A 22 -3.83 7.86 -19.60
C LEU A 22 -4.89 7.41 -20.62
N LEU A 23 -6.12 7.89 -20.48
CA LEU A 23 -7.21 7.63 -21.44
C LEU A 23 -6.93 8.25 -22.82
N MET A 24 -6.54 9.53 -22.86
CA MET A 24 -6.27 10.25 -24.11
C MET A 24 -5.09 9.66 -24.89
N THR A 25 -4.09 9.16 -24.17
CA THR A 25 -2.91 8.50 -24.77
C THR A 25 -3.12 7.01 -25.03
N LYS A 26 -4.32 6.48 -24.77
CA LYS A 26 -4.67 5.04 -24.87
C LYS A 26 -3.77 4.13 -24.03
N GLN A 27 -3.13 4.69 -22.99
CA GLN A 27 -2.38 3.94 -22.01
C GLN A 27 -3.31 3.28 -20.99
N LEU A 28 -4.48 3.85 -20.73
CA LEU A 28 -5.60 3.19 -20.05
C LEU A 28 -6.70 2.92 -21.08
N ARG A 29 -7.14 1.66 -21.19
CA ARG A 29 -8.11 1.20 -22.19
C ARG A 29 -9.24 0.43 -21.53
N PHE A 30 -10.45 0.65 -22.04
CA PHE A 30 -11.66 -0.08 -21.68
C PHE A 30 -12.23 -0.69 -22.97
N GLU A 31 -11.81 -1.90 -23.31
CA GLU A 31 -12.12 -2.54 -24.59
C GLU A 31 -12.59 -3.98 -24.37
N LYS A 32 -13.70 -4.36 -24.99
CA LYS A 32 -14.22 -5.75 -24.98
C LYS A 32 -14.35 -6.38 -23.58
N GLY A 33 -14.73 -5.59 -22.58
CA GLY A 33 -14.86 -6.04 -21.19
C GLY A 33 -13.54 -6.16 -20.42
N GLN A 34 -12.42 -5.72 -21.01
CA GLN A 34 -11.12 -5.65 -20.36
C GLN A 34 -10.80 -4.21 -19.96
N ILE A 35 -10.11 -4.07 -18.82
CA ILE A 35 -9.52 -2.81 -18.36
C ILE A 35 -8.02 -3.02 -18.34
N GLU A 36 -7.29 -2.23 -19.11
CA GLU A 36 -5.86 -2.39 -19.28
C GLU A 36 -5.15 -1.06 -19.10
N LEU A 37 -4.18 -1.05 -18.19
CA LEU A 37 -3.19 0.02 -18.09
C LEU A 37 -1.91 -0.49 -18.75
N ARG A 38 -1.72 -0.17 -20.04
CA ARG A 38 -0.71 -0.75 -20.93
C ARG A 38 -0.84 -2.28 -20.98
N ASP A 39 0.08 -3.00 -20.33
CA ASP A 39 0.10 -4.46 -20.24
C ASP A 39 -0.32 -4.97 -18.85
N ILE A 40 -0.82 -4.08 -17.99
CA ILE A 40 -1.36 -4.41 -16.67
C ILE A 40 -2.88 -4.54 -16.79
N HIS A 41 -3.38 -5.76 -16.66
CA HIS A 41 -4.83 -5.99 -16.55
C HIS A 41 -5.34 -5.54 -15.18
N LEU A 42 -6.39 -4.73 -15.20
CA LEU A 42 -7.07 -4.20 -14.03
C LEU A 42 -8.49 -4.76 -13.94
N THR A 43 -9.05 -4.69 -12.75
CA THR A 43 -10.44 -5.09 -12.49
C THR A 43 -11.08 -4.09 -11.54
N LEU A 44 -12.35 -3.74 -11.82
CA LEU A 44 -13.15 -2.94 -10.90
C LEU A 44 -13.76 -3.86 -9.85
N VAL A 45 -13.45 -3.58 -8.58
CA VAL A 45 -13.96 -4.31 -7.43
C VAL A 45 -14.71 -3.33 -6.53
N PRO A 46 -15.96 -3.62 -6.10
CA PRO A 46 -16.68 -2.78 -5.17
C PRO A 46 -15.94 -2.62 -3.84
N SER A 47 -15.96 -1.43 -3.24
CA SER A 47 -15.27 -1.14 -1.98
C SER A 47 -15.74 -2.02 -0.80
N PHE A 48 -17.01 -2.45 -0.80
CA PHE A 48 -17.52 -3.36 0.23
C PHE A 48 -16.77 -4.69 0.24
N PHE A 49 -16.29 -5.17 -0.91
CA PHE A 49 -15.56 -6.44 -0.98
C PHE A 49 -14.27 -6.40 -0.15
N ILE A 50 -13.51 -5.31 -0.24
CA ILE A 50 -12.30 -5.11 0.57
C ILE A 50 -12.64 -5.00 2.06
N GLY A 51 -13.74 -4.32 2.38
CA GLY A 51 -14.27 -4.25 3.75
C GLY A 51 -14.63 -5.63 4.32
N GLU A 52 -15.41 -6.42 3.58
CA GLU A 52 -15.79 -7.77 4.00
C GLU A 52 -14.59 -8.73 4.08
N LEU A 53 -13.66 -8.63 3.13
CA LEU A 53 -12.42 -9.41 3.15
C LEU A 53 -11.60 -9.11 4.42
N THR A 54 -11.48 -7.83 4.76
CA THR A 54 -10.79 -7.40 6.00
C THR A 54 -11.50 -7.93 7.24
N GLN A 55 -12.84 -7.88 7.29
CA GLN A 55 -13.61 -8.46 8.39
C GLN A 55 -13.43 -9.99 8.48
N TYR A 56 -13.38 -10.68 7.35
CA TYR A 56 -13.15 -12.12 7.31
C TYR A 56 -11.78 -12.48 7.91
N PHE A 57 -10.70 -11.85 7.42
CA PHE A 57 -9.36 -12.09 7.96
C PHE A 57 -9.24 -11.66 9.43
N LEU A 58 -9.95 -10.62 9.88
CA LEU A 58 -10.02 -10.26 11.29
C LEU A 58 -10.70 -11.36 12.13
N LYS A 59 -11.86 -11.87 11.71
CA LYS A 59 -12.62 -12.92 12.42
C LYS A 59 -11.84 -14.23 12.52
N GLU A 60 -11.11 -14.57 11.46
CA GLU A 60 -10.28 -15.78 11.40
C GLU A 60 -8.92 -15.62 12.11
N ASN A 61 -8.64 -14.46 12.71
CA ASN A 61 -7.33 -14.13 13.30
C ASN A 61 -6.16 -14.30 12.30
N ARG A 62 -6.38 -13.85 11.06
CA ARG A 62 -5.48 -14.00 9.90
C ARG A 62 -5.13 -12.66 9.23
N LEU A 63 -5.14 -11.57 9.99
CA LEU A 63 -4.82 -10.24 9.43
C LEU A 63 -3.39 -10.13 8.88
N ARG A 64 -2.43 -10.91 9.41
CA ARG A 64 -1.07 -10.99 8.85
C ARG A 64 -1.07 -11.52 7.41
N GLN A 65 -1.93 -12.49 7.09
CA GLN A 65 -2.03 -13.03 5.73
C GLN A 65 -2.61 -11.98 4.79
N LEU A 66 -3.62 -11.22 5.22
CA LEU A 66 -4.14 -10.08 4.44
C LEU A 66 -3.04 -9.05 4.18
N TYR A 67 -2.29 -8.65 5.21
CA TYR A 67 -1.19 -7.71 5.06
C TYR A 67 -0.13 -8.22 4.07
N LEU A 68 0.31 -9.48 4.19
CA LEU A 68 1.29 -10.08 3.28
C LEU A 68 0.80 -10.12 1.83
N ILE A 69 -0.43 -10.57 1.59
CA ILE A 69 -1.01 -10.64 0.24
C ILE A 69 -1.11 -9.24 -0.37
N SER A 70 -1.58 -8.26 0.41
CA SER A 70 -1.65 -6.86 -0.01
C SER A 70 -0.26 -6.27 -0.26
N TRP A 71 0.74 -6.63 0.54
CA TRP A 71 2.13 -6.23 0.33
C TRP A 71 2.69 -6.76 -0.99
N LEU A 72 2.49 -8.04 -1.28
CA LEU A 72 2.92 -8.65 -2.55
C LEU A 72 2.24 -7.98 -3.74
N TRP A 73 0.94 -7.67 -3.62
CA TRP A 73 0.18 -7.00 -4.65
C TRP A 73 0.69 -5.58 -4.91
N GLY A 74 0.85 -4.77 -3.86
CA GLY A 74 1.37 -3.41 -3.97
C GLY A 74 2.79 -3.36 -4.53
N PHE A 75 3.65 -4.27 -4.07
CA PHE A 75 5.01 -4.41 -4.59
C PHE A 75 4.99 -4.73 -6.09
N ARG A 76 4.27 -5.79 -6.50
CA ARG A 76 4.21 -6.21 -7.90
C ARG A 76 3.62 -5.14 -8.82
N LEU A 77 2.52 -4.50 -8.41
CA LEU A 77 1.85 -3.46 -9.18
C LEU A 77 2.80 -2.27 -9.43
N VAL A 78 3.42 -1.73 -8.37
CA VAL A 78 4.34 -0.61 -8.50
C VAL A 78 5.58 -1.03 -9.31
N GLY A 79 6.09 -2.24 -9.13
CA GLY A 79 7.19 -2.76 -9.93
C GLY A 79 6.88 -2.83 -11.44
N GLN A 80 5.68 -3.28 -11.82
CA GLN A 80 5.22 -3.26 -13.22
C GLN A 80 5.11 -1.83 -13.74
N VAL A 81 4.46 -0.94 -12.99
CA VAL A 81 4.34 0.47 -13.33
C VAL A 81 5.70 1.13 -13.54
N VAL A 82 6.66 0.90 -12.65
CA VAL A 82 8.01 1.48 -12.74
C VAL A 82 8.68 1.08 -14.05
N ARG A 83 8.59 -0.21 -14.42
CA ARG A 83 9.13 -0.73 -15.68
C ARG A 83 8.41 -0.15 -16.87
N ASP A 84 7.09 -0.28 -16.92
CA ASP A 84 6.30 0.10 -18.08
C ASP A 84 6.46 1.61 -18.32
N PHE A 85 6.24 2.44 -17.30
CA PHE A 85 6.30 3.90 -17.43
C PHE A 85 7.72 4.50 -17.33
N ASN A 86 8.76 3.67 -17.24
CA ASN A 86 10.16 4.09 -17.18
C ASN A 86 10.42 5.13 -16.08
N LEU A 87 9.94 4.85 -14.87
CA LEU A 87 9.98 5.76 -13.73
C LEU A 87 11.34 5.69 -13.01
N ASN A 88 12.31 6.45 -13.52
CA ASN A 88 13.73 6.31 -13.12
C ASN A 88 14.16 7.06 -11.85
N THR A 89 13.22 7.62 -11.08
CA THR A 89 13.57 8.39 -9.86
C THR A 89 12.55 8.11 -8.75
N PRO A 90 12.97 8.01 -7.48
CA PRO A 90 12.09 7.83 -6.33
C PRO A 90 10.85 8.75 -6.33
N ALA A 91 11.04 10.04 -6.61
CA ALA A 91 9.95 11.02 -6.63
C ALA A 91 8.91 10.74 -7.73
N LYS A 92 9.34 10.28 -8.91
CA LYS A 92 8.43 9.87 -9.98
C LYS A 92 7.65 8.61 -9.60
N VAL A 93 8.33 7.61 -9.02
CA VAL A 93 7.66 6.39 -8.52
C VAL A 93 6.61 6.76 -7.48
N TYR A 94 6.98 7.61 -6.52
CA TYR A 94 6.10 8.05 -5.45
C TYR A 94 4.88 8.80 -5.96
N ASN A 95 5.07 9.88 -6.73
CA ASN A 95 3.97 10.69 -7.23
C ASN A 95 3.01 9.88 -8.10
N TRP A 96 3.56 9.08 -9.01
CA TRP A 96 2.76 8.24 -9.90
C TRP A 96 1.99 7.19 -9.09
N GLY A 97 2.63 6.54 -8.11
CA GLY A 97 1.99 5.56 -7.23
C GLY A 97 0.84 6.14 -6.41
N MET A 98 0.99 7.34 -5.85
CA MET A 98 -0.06 8.02 -5.09
C MET A 98 -1.22 8.47 -6.00
N GLU A 99 -0.92 9.00 -7.18
CA GLU A 99 -1.95 9.35 -8.17
C GLU A 99 -2.70 8.12 -8.67
N LEU A 100 -2.02 6.99 -8.91
CA LEU A 100 -2.67 5.74 -9.26
C LEU A 100 -3.54 5.22 -8.11
N ALA A 101 -3.04 5.24 -6.87
CA ALA A 101 -3.79 4.77 -5.71
C ALA A 101 -5.11 5.55 -5.52
N GLU A 102 -5.07 6.88 -5.68
CA GLU A 102 -6.27 7.71 -5.66
C GLU A 102 -7.18 7.42 -6.86
N ALA A 103 -6.62 7.25 -8.06
CA ALA A 103 -7.37 6.87 -9.27
C ALA A 103 -8.04 5.49 -9.17
N MET A 104 -7.47 4.58 -8.39
CA MET A 104 -8.06 3.27 -8.05
C MET A 104 -9.15 3.37 -6.98
N GLY A 105 -9.44 4.57 -6.48
CA GLY A 105 -10.53 4.82 -5.54
C GLY A 105 -10.19 4.46 -4.09
N ILE A 106 -8.91 4.47 -3.71
CA ILE A 106 -8.51 4.16 -2.32
C ILE A 106 -8.84 5.31 -1.35
N GLY A 107 -9.04 6.52 -1.87
CA GLY A 107 -9.30 7.75 -1.10
C GLY A 107 -8.38 8.88 -1.55
N ILE A 108 -8.55 10.06 -0.97
CA ILE A 108 -7.79 11.27 -1.30
C ILE A 108 -6.47 11.26 -0.54
N TYR A 109 -5.36 11.28 -1.28
CA TYR A 109 -4.02 11.25 -0.70
C TYR A 109 -3.49 12.65 -0.40
N LYS A 110 -2.76 12.75 0.71
CA LYS A 110 -2.04 13.95 1.07
C LYS A 110 -0.69 13.60 1.68
N THR A 111 0.39 13.91 0.97
CA THR A 111 1.76 13.77 1.49
C THR A 111 2.01 14.80 2.59
N CYS A 112 2.43 14.32 3.74
CA CYS A 112 2.80 15.14 4.89
C CYS A 112 4.30 15.39 4.94
N ASP A 113 5.08 14.33 4.68
CA ASP A 113 6.53 14.37 4.68
C ASP A 113 7.08 13.23 3.81
N TYR A 114 8.22 13.45 3.15
CA TYR A 114 8.77 12.51 2.19
C TYR A 114 10.30 12.61 2.16
N GLU A 115 10.96 11.51 2.48
CA GLU A 115 12.41 11.38 2.46
C GLU A 115 12.78 10.10 1.68
N PRO A 116 13.19 10.22 0.40
CA PRO A 116 13.60 9.08 -0.43
C PRO A 116 14.63 8.20 0.30
N GLY A 117 14.52 6.88 0.12
CA GLY A 117 15.41 5.93 0.81
C GLY A 117 15.12 5.72 2.30
N ARG A 118 14.16 6.46 2.90
CA ARG A 118 13.87 6.37 4.34
C ARG A 118 12.39 6.20 4.66
N TYR A 119 11.55 7.15 4.27
CA TYR A 119 10.11 7.07 4.56
C TYR A 119 9.24 7.99 3.70
N THR A 120 7.95 7.69 3.76
CA THR A 120 6.87 8.59 3.38
C THR A 120 5.83 8.63 4.49
N HIS A 121 5.45 9.83 4.91
CA HIS A 121 4.31 10.09 5.79
C HIS A 121 3.18 10.73 4.98
N PHE A 122 1.99 10.14 5.03
CA PHE A 122 0.84 10.62 4.28
C PHE A 122 -0.48 10.38 5.02
N ILE A 123 -1.52 11.07 4.57
CA ILE A 123 -2.89 10.93 5.04
C ILE A 123 -3.75 10.44 3.88
N ILE A 124 -4.72 9.57 4.19
CA ILE A 124 -5.82 9.22 3.29
C ILE A 124 -7.12 9.73 3.92
N SER A 125 -7.83 10.57 3.18
CA SER A 125 -9.19 11.02 3.51
C SER A 125 -10.21 10.34 2.61
N LEU A 126 -11.46 10.23 3.07
CA LEU A 126 -12.55 9.60 2.31
C LEU A 126 -12.21 8.17 1.84
N ASN A 127 -11.51 7.39 2.66
CA ASN A 127 -11.23 5.99 2.37
C ASN A 127 -12.55 5.20 2.37
N PRO A 128 -13.02 4.71 1.20
CA PRO A 128 -14.35 4.10 1.11
C PRO A 128 -14.42 2.74 1.80
N TYR A 129 -13.29 2.11 2.10
CA TYR A 129 -13.27 0.82 2.81
C TYR A 129 -13.69 0.98 4.27
N THR A 130 -13.38 2.14 4.87
CA THR A 130 -13.64 2.40 6.30
C THR A 130 -15.12 2.38 6.63
N GLU A 131 -16.00 2.75 5.69
CA GLU A 131 -17.45 2.68 5.83
C GLU A 131 -17.93 1.28 6.19
N TYR A 132 -17.32 0.25 5.60
CA TYR A 132 -17.64 -1.16 5.81
C TYR A 132 -16.90 -1.77 7.00
N LEU A 133 -16.07 -0.99 7.68
CA LEU A 133 -15.35 -1.37 8.89
C LEU A 133 -15.87 -0.60 10.10
N LYS A 134 -16.85 0.30 9.93
CA LYS A 134 -17.50 1.04 11.01
C LYS A 134 -18.15 0.08 11.99
N GLY A 135 -17.95 0.36 13.29
CA GLY A 135 -18.52 -0.43 14.38
C GLY A 135 -17.70 -1.65 14.78
N LEU A 136 -16.60 -1.96 14.10
CA LEU A 136 -15.63 -2.95 14.56
C LEU A 136 -14.99 -2.49 15.88
N LYS A 137 -15.25 -3.23 16.96
CA LYS A 137 -14.66 -2.98 18.28
C LYS A 137 -13.24 -3.57 18.32
N THR A 138 -12.28 -2.83 17.77
CA THR A 138 -10.86 -3.21 17.79
C THR A 138 -10.04 -2.19 18.57
N GLY A 139 -9.03 -2.68 19.31
CA GLY A 139 -8.08 -1.80 20.00
C GLY A 139 -7.06 -1.14 19.05
N MET A 140 -6.94 -1.68 17.83
CA MET A 140 -5.88 -1.36 16.87
C MET A 140 -6.45 -0.89 15.52
N PRO A 141 -5.71 -0.08 14.76
CA PRO A 141 -6.03 0.20 13.36
C PRO A 141 -6.12 -1.09 12.53
N VAL A 142 -7.15 -1.20 11.69
CA VAL A 142 -7.48 -2.45 10.97
C VAL A 142 -7.21 -2.41 9.47
N ASP A 143 -6.70 -1.30 8.91
CA ASP A 143 -6.49 -1.16 7.47
C ASP A 143 -5.22 -1.89 6.99
N HIS A 144 -5.19 -3.22 7.18
CA HIS A 144 -4.11 -4.10 6.78
C HIS A 144 -4.00 -4.22 5.27
N PHE A 145 -5.11 -4.01 4.56
CA PHE A 145 -5.13 -4.00 3.10
C PHE A 145 -4.32 -2.81 2.58
N ILE A 146 -4.71 -1.57 2.90
CA ILE A 146 -3.95 -0.40 2.43
C ILE A 146 -2.54 -0.44 2.98
N ALA A 147 -2.35 -0.80 4.25
CA ALA A 147 -1.03 -0.86 4.83
C ALA A 147 -0.10 -1.84 4.10
N GLY A 148 -0.58 -3.04 3.77
CA GLY A 148 0.19 -3.99 2.97
C GLY A 148 0.56 -3.36 1.62
N CYS A 149 -0.43 -2.88 0.86
CA CYS A 149 -0.23 -2.29 -0.46
C CYS A 149 0.83 -1.16 -0.45
N MET A 150 0.75 -0.26 0.52
CA MET A 150 1.66 0.88 0.67
C MET A 150 3.05 0.46 1.12
N GLY A 151 3.17 -0.54 1.99
CA GLY A 151 4.46 -1.12 2.38
C GLY A 151 5.18 -1.76 1.18
N GLY A 152 4.45 -2.56 0.40
CA GLY A 152 4.97 -3.22 -0.80
C GLY A 152 5.38 -2.22 -1.87
N GLY A 153 4.48 -1.31 -2.26
CA GLY A 153 4.78 -0.27 -3.24
C GLY A 153 5.90 0.67 -2.81
N GLY A 154 5.96 0.99 -1.52
CA GLY A 154 7.02 1.82 -0.92
C GLY A 154 8.42 1.24 -1.09
N CYS A 155 8.56 -0.07 -1.26
CA CYS A 155 9.85 -0.69 -1.50
C CYS A 155 10.50 -0.19 -2.81
N HIS A 156 9.70 0.08 -3.84
CA HIS A 156 10.19 0.67 -5.10
C HIS A 156 10.49 2.17 -4.97
N VAL A 157 9.79 2.88 -4.07
CA VAL A 157 10.03 4.29 -3.80
C VAL A 157 11.35 4.48 -3.05
N HIS A 158 11.60 3.65 -2.04
CA HIS A 158 12.73 3.81 -1.14
C HIS A 158 13.92 2.90 -1.50
N GLY A 159 13.77 1.97 -2.44
CA GLY A 159 14.84 1.06 -2.86
C GLY A 159 15.31 0.12 -1.73
N GLN A 160 14.43 -0.13 -0.77
CA GLN A 160 14.68 -0.96 0.41
C GLN A 160 13.39 -1.64 0.85
N LEU A 161 13.50 -2.74 1.60
CA LEU A 161 12.35 -3.38 2.20
C LEU A 161 11.66 -2.43 3.18
N CYS A 162 10.37 -2.16 2.95
CA CYS A 162 9.58 -1.20 3.70
C CYS A 162 8.35 -1.87 4.32
N GLN A 163 7.92 -1.30 5.44
CA GLN A 163 6.65 -1.60 6.08
C GLN A 163 5.85 -0.30 6.19
N ASN A 164 4.53 -0.41 6.19
CA ASN A 164 3.67 0.74 6.40
C ASN A 164 2.82 0.53 7.65
N ILE A 165 2.83 1.52 8.53
CA ILE A 165 2.04 1.51 9.76
C ILE A 165 0.97 2.61 9.73
N GLU A 166 -0.26 2.24 10.05
CA GLU A 166 -1.36 3.18 10.28
C GLU A 166 -1.27 3.81 11.68
N LEU A 167 -1.03 5.11 11.76
CA LEU A 167 -0.88 5.86 13.01
C LEU A 167 -2.22 6.35 13.56
N LYS A 168 -3.16 6.72 12.67
CA LYS A 168 -4.54 7.13 12.97
C LYS A 168 -5.50 6.44 12.04
N CYS A 169 -6.73 6.17 12.48
CA CYS A 169 -7.68 5.38 11.73
C CYS A 169 -9.10 5.92 11.85
N GLN A 170 -9.79 6.12 10.72
CA GLN A 170 -11.17 6.60 10.72
C GLN A 170 -12.14 5.67 11.44
N THR A 171 -11.87 4.35 11.43
CA THR A 171 -12.71 3.37 12.15
C THR A 171 -12.62 3.54 13.67
N LYS A 172 -11.57 4.20 14.16
CA LYS A 172 -11.37 4.56 15.57
C LYS A 172 -11.89 5.96 15.93
N GLY A 173 -12.53 6.65 14.99
CA GLY A 173 -13.10 7.99 15.18
C GLY A 173 -12.15 9.14 14.81
N ASP A 174 -10.96 8.86 14.26
CA ASP A 174 -10.11 9.90 13.70
C ASP A 174 -10.73 10.51 12.44
N ALA A 175 -10.43 11.79 12.15
CA ALA A 175 -10.96 12.46 10.97
C ALA A 175 -10.46 11.87 9.63
N HIS A 176 -9.30 11.23 9.66
CA HIS A 176 -8.62 10.63 8.51
C HIS A 176 -7.73 9.47 8.96
N CYS A 177 -7.30 8.64 8.01
CA CYS A 177 -6.26 7.66 8.26
C CYS A 177 -4.89 8.29 8.02
N GLU A 178 -3.96 8.13 8.97
CA GLU A 178 -2.59 8.65 8.89
C GLU A 178 -1.64 7.47 8.81
N PHE A 179 -0.69 7.48 7.88
CA PHE A 179 0.19 6.35 7.59
C PHE A 179 1.65 6.77 7.47
N LEU A 180 2.55 5.88 7.88
CA LEU A 180 3.98 6.00 7.67
C LEU A 180 4.50 4.73 7.00
N THR A 181 4.91 4.85 5.73
CA THR A 181 5.75 3.83 5.08
C THR A 181 7.20 4.15 5.41
N GLY A 182 7.95 3.21 5.97
CA GLY A 182 9.35 3.41 6.31
C GLY A 182 10.19 2.14 6.19
N THR A 183 11.50 2.34 6.08
CA THR A 183 12.48 1.27 6.26
C THR A 183 12.51 0.82 7.72
N GLU A 184 13.06 -0.37 7.98
CA GLU A 184 13.23 -0.87 9.35
C GLU A 184 13.99 0.12 10.24
N ASP A 185 15.10 0.69 9.76
CA ASP A 185 15.90 1.67 10.50
C ASP A 185 15.10 2.93 10.85
N GLU A 186 14.30 3.43 9.91
CA GLU A 186 13.48 4.61 10.16
C GLU A 186 12.37 4.31 11.18
N LEU A 187 11.70 3.17 11.07
CA LEU A 187 10.68 2.74 12.02
C LEU A 187 11.27 2.52 13.42
N LYS A 188 12.48 1.94 13.53
CA LYS A 188 13.23 1.81 14.79
C LYS A 188 13.55 3.18 15.39
N SER A 189 14.06 4.11 14.58
CA SER A 189 14.43 5.47 15.04
C SER A 189 13.24 6.25 15.62
N ARG A 190 12.01 5.90 15.21
CA ARG A 190 10.76 6.49 15.68
C ARG A 190 10.07 5.72 16.79
N GLY A 191 10.61 4.58 17.21
CA GLY A 191 9.98 3.68 18.18
C GLY A 191 8.68 3.04 17.67
N LEU A 192 8.57 2.85 16.35
CA LEU A 192 7.41 2.27 15.67
C LEU A 192 7.64 0.83 15.21
N TRP A 193 8.89 0.36 15.21
CA TRP A 193 9.23 -0.98 14.74
C TRP A 193 8.50 -2.07 15.53
N ASP A 194 8.59 -2.06 16.86
CA ASP A 194 7.95 -3.09 17.69
C ASP A 194 6.43 -3.12 17.51
N ILE A 195 5.81 -1.93 17.40
CA ILE A 195 4.37 -1.79 17.14
C ILE A 195 4.01 -2.38 15.76
N THR A 196 4.86 -2.14 14.76
CA THR A 196 4.67 -2.65 13.40
C THR A 196 4.84 -4.18 13.37
N GLN A 197 5.86 -4.69 14.06
CA GLN A 197 6.14 -6.11 14.19
C GLN A 197 5.00 -6.85 14.88
N GLU A 198 4.51 -6.35 16.02
CA GLU A 198 3.38 -6.94 16.73
C GLU A 198 2.10 -6.89 15.89
N ARG A 199 1.81 -5.74 15.28
CA ARG A 199 0.58 -5.51 14.51
C ARG A 199 0.44 -6.45 13.33
N TYR A 200 1.53 -6.66 12.59
CA TYR A 200 1.51 -7.44 11.36
C TYR A 200 2.14 -8.83 11.53
N GLN A 201 2.58 -9.18 12.74
CA GLN A 201 3.25 -10.44 13.07
C GLN A 201 4.42 -10.69 12.11
N LEU A 202 5.28 -9.67 12.00
CA LEU A 202 6.33 -9.63 10.99
C LEU A 202 7.37 -10.73 11.15
N ASP A 203 7.55 -11.29 12.34
CA ASP A 203 8.40 -12.45 12.57
C ASP A 203 8.00 -13.66 11.68
N GLU A 204 6.70 -13.82 11.40
CA GLU A 204 6.19 -14.90 10.56
C GLU A 204 6.28 -14.58 9.04
N ILE A 205 6.08 -13.31 8.65
CA ILE A 205 5.88 -12.94 7.23
C ILE A 205 7.05 -12.14 6.60
N LEU A 206 7.86 -11.44 7.39
CA LEU A 206 9.00 -10.64 6.91
C LEU A 206 10.03 -11.50 6.15
N PRO A 207 10.36 -12.75 6.57
CA PRO A 207 11.23 -13.61 5.79
C PRO A 207 10.70 -13.88 4.38
N MET A 208 9.37 -14.02 4.23
CA MET A 208 8.74 -14.23 2.92
C MET A 208 8.81 -12.97 2.06
N GLN A 209 8.54 -11.79 2.64
CA GLN A 209 8.66 -10.51 1.96
C GLN A 209 10.09 -10.26 1.47
N LYS A 210 11.08 -10.50 2.34
CA LYS A 210 12.50 -10.36 1.99
C LYS A 210 12.89 -11.30 0.84
N ARG A 211 12.47 -12.57 0.92
CA ARG A 211 12.71 -13.54 -0.15
C ARG A 211 12.10 -13.10 -1.48
N TYR A 212 10.88 -12.54 -1.46
CA TYR A 212 10.23 -12.01 -2.67
C TYR A 212 10.96 -10.78 -3.22
N TYR A 213 11.29 -9.82 -2.35
CA TYR A 213 12.03 -8.60 -2.68
C TYR A 213 13.35 -8.95 -3.39
N ASP A 214 14.16 -9.82 -2.78
CA ASP A 214 15.47 -10.20 -3.31
C ASP A 214 15.35 -10.93 -4.66
N ALA A 215 14.37 -11.82 -4.80
CA ALA A 215 14.13 -12.56 -6.04
C ALA A 215 13.66 -11.64 -7.18
N PHE A 216 12.76 -10.70 -6.91
CA PHE A 216 12.22 -9.80 -7.92
C PHE A 216 13.32 -8.95 -8.58
N PHE A 217 14.24 -8.38 -7.79
CA PHE A 217 15.34 -7.58 -8.33
C PHE A 217 16.42 -8.42 -9.05
N LYS A 218 16.41 -9.75 -8.85
CA LYS A 218 17.22 -10.70 -9.61
C LYS A 218 16.50 -11.26 -10.84
N ASN A 219 15.23 -10.91 -11.06
CA ASN A 219 14.35 -11.52 -12.05
C ASN A 219 14.14 -13.04 -11.82
N GLU A 220 14.09 -13.46 -10.56
CA GLU A 220 13.93 -14.84 -10.10
C GLU A 220 12.56 -15.06 -9.40
N ASP A 221 11.59 -14.17 -9.58
CA ASP A 221 10.29 -14.20 -8.88
C ASP A 221 9.21 -15.05 -9.58
N GLU A 222 9.55 -15.71 -10.70
CA GLU A 222 8.62 -16.58 -11.43
C GLU A 222 8.09 -17.72 -10.54
N GLY A 223 6.76 -17.79 -10.40
CA GLY A 223 6.09 -18.77 -9.54
C GLY A 223 6.29 -18.56 -8.03
N LEU A 224 7.11 -17.58 -7.60
CA LEU A 224 7.41 -17.35 -6.19
C LEU A 224 6.20 -16.80 -5.43
N THR A 225 5.37 -15.96 -6.06
CA THR A 225 4.13 -15.44 -5.46
C THR A 225 3.23 -16.60 -4.99
N SER A 226 2.99 -17.60 -5.83
CA SER A 226 2.14 -18.75 -5.48
C SER A 226 2.74 -19.60 -4.36
N LYS A 227 4.08 -19.77 -4.34
CA LYS A 227 4.79 -20.46 -3.26
C LYS A 227 4.62 -19.72 -1.93
N ILE A 228 4.85 -18.41 -1.91
CA ILE A 228 4.69 -17.58 -0.71
C ILE A 228 3.26 -17.61 -0.20
N ILE A 229 2.26 -17.48 -1.08
CA ILE A 229 0.85 -17.57 -0.68
C ILE A 229 0.56 -18.96 -0.08
N GLY A 230 1.07 -20.04 -0.69
CA GLY A 230 0.92 -21.40 -0.16
C GLY A 230 1.59 -21.62 1.19
N GLU A 231 2.70 -20.92 1.49
CA GLU A 231 3.34 -20.92 2.81
C GLU A 231 2.52 -20.09 3.81
N ALA A 232 2.05 -18.90 3.43
CA ALA A 232 1.26 -18.02 4.28
C ALA A 232 -0.08 -18.63 4.72
N LEU A 233 -0.69 -19.47 3.89
CA LEU A 233 -1.91 -20.20 4.21
C LEU A 233 -1.73 -21.28 5.28
N LYS A 234 -0.49 -21.64 5.63
CA LYS A 234 -0.17 -22.63 6.67
C LYS A 234 0.11 -21.99 8.04
N LEU A 235 0.21 -20.65 8.10
CA LEU A 235 0.28 -19.86 9.33
C LEU A 235 -1.11 -19.67 9.94
#